data_AF-A0A1F5VJK2-F1
#
_entry.id   AF-A0A1F5VJK2-F1
#
_cell.length_a   1.000
_cell.length_b   1.000
_cell.length_c   1.000
_cell.angle_alpha   90.00
_cell.angle_beta   90.00
_cell.angle_gamma   90.00
#
_symmetry.space_group_name_H-M   'P 1'
#
loop_
_entity.id
_entity.type
_entity.pdbx_description
1 polymer ?
#
loop_
_entity_poly.entity_id
_entity_poly.type
_entity_poly.pdbx_seq_one_letter_code
_entity_poly.pdbx_strand_id
1 'polypeptide(L)'
;MEVAAMIAFAGLLVFSAHLFAGVFKRTAIPDVLMLIFIGFLSGFLWSILLNKFRTIQNSIFTTPAFVFVVFGIAESMGYSGYIAALAFGITLGNIELLHIPMIQQYIPHDPIALDTTERLFFSEIVFLLKTFFFVYIGISIKLTDLWLISLGLILAFSILIVRIPAVRLSMKRSIPIKDASFIAVMVPKGLAAAVLACIPLQEGIAKGELIQHVTYAVVMFSIILTSLFVFLVDKTMLAKLYAWIFSCFGKCPPDAVEPESIQVTGQLFE
;
A
#
# COMPACT_ATOMS: atom_id res chain seq x y z
N MET A 1 26.22 -1.09 25.89
CA MET A 1 26.75 -1.99 24.83
C MET A 1 25.73 -2.28 23.72
N GLU A 2 24.43 -2.30 24.00
CA GLU A 2 23.39 -2.63 23.00
C GLU A 2 23.22 -1.58 21.90
N VAL A 3 23.28 -0.28 22.23
CA VAL A 3 23.16 0.81 21.23
C VAL A 3 24.35 0.80 20.26
N ALA A 4 25.56 0.54 20.74
CA ALA A 4 26.76 0.43 19.90
C ALA A 4 26.68 -0.76 18.93
N ALA A 5 26.14 -1.88 19.38
CA ALA A 5 25.88 -3.05 18.53
C ALA A 5 24.84 -2.75 17.45
N MET A 6 23.78 -1.99 17.79
CA MET A 6 22.77 -1.54 16.82
C MET A 6 23.37 -0.61 15.75
N ILE A 7 24.21 0.34 16.16
CA ILE A 7 24.89 1.26 15.22
C ILE A 7 25.86 0.50 14.32
N ALA A 8 26.66 -0.43 14.86
CA ALA A 8 27.57 -1.25 14.08
C ALA A 8 26.83 -2.15 13.09
N PHE A 9 25.71 -2.73 13.52
CA PHE A 9 24.87 -3.56 12.67
C PHE A 9 24.18 -2.77 11.55
N ALA A 10 23.63 -1.60 11.86
CA ALA A 10 23.07 -0.69 10.86
C ALA A 10 24.15 -0.25 9.86
N GLY A 11 25.35 0.08 10.33
CA GLY A 11 26.50 0.43 9.49
C GLY A 11 26.93 -0.70 8.54
N LEU A 12 26.99 -1.94 9.04
CA LEU A 12 27.29 -3.12 8.22
C LEU A 12 26.21 -3.36 7.16
N LEU A 13 24.94 -3.17 7.51
CA LEU A 13 23.82 -3.28 6.59
C LEU A 13 23.92 -2.25 5.46
N VAL A 14 24.20 -0.98 5.80
CA VAL A 14 24.38 0.12 4.85
C VAL A 14 25.53 -0.17 3.87
N PHE A 15 26.66 -0.65 4.40
CA PHE A 15 27.83 -0.99 3.59
C PHE A 15 27.55 -2.15 2.62
N SER A 16 26.92 -3.22 3.13
CA SER A 16 26.51 -4.37 2.31
C SER A 16 25.55 -3.96 1.20
N ALA A 17 24.57 -3.12 1.53
CA ALA A 17 23.60 -2.61 0.58
C ALA A 17 24.26 -1.83 -0.59
N HIS A 18 25.22 -0.95 -0.30
CA HIS A 18 25.99 -0.26 -1.35
C HIS A 18 26.79 -1.22 -2.24
N LEU A 19 27.41 -2.24 -1.64
CA LEU A 19 28.17 -3.24 -2.39
C LEU A 19 27.27 -4.01 -3.35
N PHE A 20 26.10 -4.45 -2.88
CA PHE A 20 25.11 -5.11 -3.74
C PHE A 20 24.60 -4.17 -4.84
N ALA A 21 24.34 -2.89 -4.55
CA ALA A 21 23.92 -1.91 -5.56
C ALA A 21 24.85 -1.87 -6.78
N GLY A 22 26.17 -1.88 -6.53
CA GLY A 22 27.20 -1.86 -7.57
C GLY A 22 27.23 -3.13 -8.42
N VAL A 23 26.96 -4.30 -7.81
CA VAL A 23 26.86 -5.58 -8.52
C VAL A 23 25.61 -5.63 -9.38
N PHE A 24 24.46 -5.25 -8.81
CA PHE A 24 23.16 -5.37 -9.49
C PHE A 24 23.00 -4.42 -10.67
N LYS A 25 23.60 -3.22 -10.61
CA LYS A 25 23.62 -2.25 -11.72
C LYS A 25 24.26 -2.82 -13.01
N ARG A 26 25.10 -3.85 -12.90
CA ARG A 26 25.70 -4.54 -14.06
C ARG A 26 24.86 -5.69 -14.62
N THR A 27 23.83 -6.15 -13.91
CA THR A 27 23.04 -7.36 -14.22
C THR A 27 21.66 -7.09 -14.82
N ALA A 28 21.28 -5.82 -15.07
CA ALA A 28 19.99 -5.43 -15.67
C ALA A 28 18.74 -5.93 -14.90
N ILE A 29 18.86 -6.15 -13.59
CA ILE A 29 17.74 -6.56 -12.74
C ILE A 29 16.84 -5.35 -12.46
N PRO A 30 15.50 -5.48 -12.49
CA PRO A 30 14.60 -4.36 -12.19
C PRO A 30 14.80 -3.83 -10.77
N ASP A 31 14.93 -2.52 -10.61
CA ASP A 31 15.13 -1.83 -9.32
C ASP A 31 14.08 -2.25 -8.27
N VAL A 32 12.83 -2.45 -8.70
CA VAL A 32 11.72 -2.88 -7.85
C VAL A 32 11.98 -4.24 -7.21
N LEU A 33 12.57 -5.19 -7.95
CA LEU A 33 12.85 -6.53 -7.42
C LEU A 33 13.92 -6.47 -6.32
N MET A 34 14.95 -5.64 -6.52
CA MET A 34 15.99 -5.42 -5.52
C MET A 34 15.42 -4.79 -4.24
N LEU A 35 14.53 -3.80 -4.38
CA LEU A 35 13.89 -3.14 -3.24
C LEU A 35 12.98 -4.08 -2.46
N ILE A 36 12.23 -4.94 -3.16
CA ILE A 36 11.42 -5.98 -2.51
C ILE A 36 12.32 -6.94 -1.73
N PHE A 37 13.45 -7.35 -2.31
CA PHE A 37 14.40 -8.23 -1.64
C PHE A 37 15.02 -7.58 -0.39
N ILE A 38 15.45 -6.32 -0.48
CA ILE A 38 15.96 -5.56 0.67
C ILE A 38 14.89 -5.45 1.75
N GLY A 39 13.68 -5.02 1.41
CA GLY A 39 12.58 -4.89 2.36
C GLY A 39 12.23 -6.22 3.04
N PHE A 40 12.19 -7.31 2.27
CA PHE A 40 11.97 -8.66 2.80
C PHE A 40 13.09 -9.07 3.77
N LEU A 41 14.35 -8.95 3.37
CA LEU A 41 15.49 -9.32 4.20
C LEU A 41 15.53 -8.48 5.48
N SER A 42 15.32 -7.18 5.38
CA SER A 42 15.23 -6.28 6.53
C SER A 42 14.04 -6.59 7.44
N GLY A 43 12.88 -6.95 6.89
CA GLY A 43 11.69 -7.31 7.68
C GLY A 43 11.89 -8.60 8.47
N PHE A 44 12.49 -9.60 7.83
CA PHE A 44 12.86 -10.85 8.47
C PHE A 44 13.91 -10.64 9.57
N LEU A 45 14.96 -9.89 9.27
CA LEU A 45 16.01 -9.53 10.21
C LEU A 45 15.45 -8.78 11.42
N TRP A 46 14.54 -7.83 11.19
CA TRP A 46 13.89 -7.06 12.24
C TRP A 46 13.04 -7.93 13.16
N SER A 47 12.32 -8.92 12.62
CA SER A 47 11.54 -9.85 13.45
C SER A 47 12.41 -10.63 14.43
N ILE A 48 13.62 -11.04 14.02
CA ILE A 48 14.58 -11.69 14.92
C ILE A 48 15.09 -10.70 15.97
N LEU A 49 15.41 -9.47 15.56
CA LEU A 49 15.91 -8.43 16.46
C LEU A 49 14.86 -8.00 17.49
N LEU A 50 13.57 -7.95 17.12
CA LEU A 50 12.45 -7.59 17.99
C LEU A 50 12.41 -8.40 19.30
N ASN A 51 12.78 -9.68 19.24
CA ASN A 51 12.89 -10.54 20.42
C ASN A 51 13.88 -10.01 21.47
N LYS A 52 14.96 -9.37 21.02
CA LYS A 52 16.00 -8.83 21.89
C LYS A 52 15.71 -7.41 22.39
N PHE A 53 14.96 -6.62 21.62
CA PHE A 53 14.71 -5.20 21.94
C PHE A 53 13.43 -4.93 22.73
N ARG A 54 12.49 -5.90 22.82
CA ARG A 54 11.26 -5.75 23.64
C ARG A 54 11.50 -5.75 25.16
N THR A 55 12.66 -6.19 25.62
CA THR A 55 13.08 -6.09 27.03
C THR A 55 13.51 -4.67 27.44
N ILE A 56 13.66 -3.76 26.47
CA ILE A 56 13.99 -2.35 26.73
C ILE A 56 12.69 -1.53 26.82
N GLN A 57 12.58 -0.66 27.83
CA GLN A 57 11.46 0.30 27.93
C GLN A 57 11.34 1.13 26.63
N ASN A 58 10.11 1.26 26.11
CA ASN A 58 9.74 2.06 24.91
C ASN A 58 10.09 1.45 23.53
N SER A 59 9.88 0.15 23.32
CA SER A 59 10.11 -0.50 22.00
C SER A 59 9.22 0.03 20.85
N ILE A 60 8.12 0.72 21.17
CA ILE A 60 7.07 1.14 20.23
C ILE A 60 7.62 1.99 19.07
N PHE A 61 8.62 2.84 19.33
CA PHE A 61 9.23 3.71 18.31
C PHE A 61 10.32 3.04 17.48
N THR A 62 10.78 1.86 17.89
CA THR A 62 11.95 1.23 17.27
C THR A 62 11.63 0.69 15.88
N THR A 63 10.43 0.15 15.66
CA THR A 63 10.02 -0.33 14.33
C THR A 63 9.92 0.81 13.31
N PRO A 64 9.24 1.96 13.57
CA PRO A 64 9.28 3.11 12.66
C PRO A 64 10.69 3.64 12.43
N ALA A 65 11.53 3.70 13.46
CA ALA A 65 12.92 4.10 13.31
C ALA A 65 13.68 3.17 12.35
N PHE A 66 13.45 1.86 12.46
CA PHE A 66 14.05 0.87 11.56
C PHE A 66 13.50 0.99 10.13
N VAL A 67 12.21 1.27 9.95
CA VAL A 67 11.63 1.59 8.63
C VAL A 67 12.38 2.76 7.98
N PHE A 68 12.68 3.82 8.73
CA PHE A 68 13.47 4.95 8.21
C PHE A 68 14.91 4.56 7.85
N VAL A 69 15.53 3.65 8.59
CA VAL A 69 16.85 3.11 8.24
C VAL A 69 16.79 2.35 6.92
N VAL A 70 15.81 1.45 6.74
CA VAL A 70 15.61 0.70 5.48
C VAL A 70 15.35 1.66 4.32
N PHE A 71 14.50 2.68 4.54
CA PHE A 71 14.23 3.74 3.57
C PHE A 71 15.52 4.49 3.17
N GLY A 72 16.31 4.94 4.15
CA GLY A 72 17.55 5.68 3.90
C GLY A 72 18.62 4.84 3.20
N ILE A 73 18.72 3.55 3.53
CA ILE A 73 19.59 2.60 2.84
C ILE A 73 19.18 2.51 1.36
N ALA A 74 17.90 2.29 1.08
CA ALA A 74 17.40 2.19 -0.29
C ALA A 74 17.63 3.47 -1.11
N GLU A 75 17.37 4.65 -0.54
CA GLU A 75 17.62 5.94 -1.18
C GLU A 75 19.12 6.19 -1.43
N SER A 76 19.99 5.80 -0.49
CA SER A 76 21.44 5.96 -0.65
C SER A 76 22.02 5.12 -1.81
N MET A 77 21.34 4.02 -2.18
CA MET A 77 21.67 3.21 -3.34
C MET A 77 21.14 3.79 -4.66
N GLY A 78 20.40 4.90 -4.63
CA GLY A 78 19.78 5.55 -5.79
C GLY A 78 18.42 4.97 -6.18
N TYR A 79 17.74 4.28 -5.28
CA TYR A 79 16.45 3.64 -5.51
C TYR A 79 15.34 4.26 -4.66
N SER A 80 14.07 4.04 -5.04
CA SER A 80 12.93 4.57 -4.27
C SER A 80 12.73 3.83 -2.94
N GLY A 81 13.03 4.50 -1.83
CA GLY A 81 12.92 3.91 -0.48
C GLY A 81 11.50 3.52 -0.08
N TYR A 82 10.48 4.11 -0.72
CA TYR A 82 9.06 3.79 -0.45
C TYR A 82 8.73 2.32 -0.73
N ILE A 83 9.31 1.72 -1.77
CA ILE A 83 9.05 0.32 -2.15
C ILE A 83 9.72 -0.63 -1.15
N ALA A 84 10.93 -0.33 -0.71
CA ALA A 84 11.62 -1.12 0.31
C ALA A 84 10.89 -1.07 1.66
N ALA A 85 10.41 0.11 2.08
CA ALA A 85 9.60 0.28 3.28
C ALA A 85 8.26 -0.48 3.19
N LEU A 86 7.61 -0.48 2.02
CA LEU A 86 6.39 -1.25 1.78
C LEU A 86 6.65 -2.77 1.89
N ALA A 87 7.69 -3.26 1.23
CA ALA A 87 8.07 -4.67 1.28
C ALA A 87 8.45 -5.11 2.70
N PHE A 88 9.16 -4.26 3.44
CA PHE A 88 9.42 -4.45 4.87
C PHE A 88 8.14 -4.58 5.69
N GLY A 89 7.20 -3.64 5.52
CA GLY A 89 5.93 -3.64 6.25
C GLY A 89 5.06 -4.86 5.93
N ILE A 90 5.01 -5.28 4.67
CA ILE A 90 4.31 -6.52 4.24
C ILE A 90 4.95 -7.73 4.92
N THR A 91 6.29 -7.84 4.88
CA THR A 91 7.02 -8.97 5.46
C THR A 91 6.81 -9.07 6.97
N LEU A 92 6.96 -7.95 7.69
CA LEU A 92 6.78 -7.92 9.14
C LEU A 92 5.33 -8.17 9.56
N GLY A 93 4.36 -7.63 8.82
CA GLY A 93 2.94 -7.84 9.09
C GLY A 93 2.45 -9.27 8.81
N ASN A 94 3.21 -10.04 8.01
CA ASN A 94 2.86 -11.41 7.61
C ASN A 94 3.87 -12.44 8.17
N ILE A 95 4.70 -12.05 9.14
CA ILE A 95 5.79 -12.91 9.61
C ILE A 95 5.30 -14.20 10.27
N GLU A 96 4.11 -14.17 10.90
CA GLU A 96 3.44 -15.36 11.45
C GLU A 96 3.07 -16.38 10.37
N LEU A 97 2.89 -15.97 9.12
CA LEU A 97 2.62 -16.89 8.00
C LEU A 97 3.92 -17.46 7.41
N LEU A 98 5.04 -16.77 7.62
CA LEU A 98 6.36 -17.13 7.12
C LEU A 98 7.06 -18.12 8.06
N HIS A 99 6.48 -19.32 8.18
CA HIS A 99 7.14 -20.44 8.85
C HIS A 99 8.27 -20.97 7.96
N ILE A 100 9.49 -20.42 8.10
CA ILE A 100 10.66 -20.91 7.37
C ILE A 100 11.31 -22.04 8.20
N PRO A 101 11.14 -23.32 7.83
CA PRO A 101 11.62 -24.46 8.62
C PRO A 101 13.15 -24.48 8.76
N MET A 102 13.88 -23.84 7.85
CA MET A 102 15.34 -23.78 7.86
C MET A 102 15.94 -22.96 9.03
N ILE A 103 15.14 -22.15 9.73
CA ILE A 103 15.61 -21.22 10.77
C ILE A 103 15.15 -21.62 12.18
N GLN A 104 14.13 -22.48 12.30
CA GLN A 104 13.71 -23.09 13.58
C GLN A 104 14.83 -23.87 14.27
N GLN A 105 15.82 -24.37 13.52
CA GLN A 105 16.94 -25.13 14.08
C GLN A 105 18.02 -24.24 14.75
N TYR A 106 18.05 -22.94 14.46
CA TYR A 106 19.09 -22.01 14.97
C TYR A 106 18.55 -20.90 15.89
N ILE A 107 17.22 -20.67 15.91
CA ILE A 107 16.58 -19.63 16.73
C ILE A 107 15.41 -20.27 17.49
N PRO A 108 15.55 -20.53 18.81
CA PRO A 108 14.52 -21.20 19.62
C PRO A 108 13.29 -20.33 19.94
N HIS A 109 13.17 -19.16 19.32
CA HIS A 109 12.06 -18.24 19.52
C HIS A 109 11.34 -18.03 18.20
N ASP A 110 10.04 -18.34 18.16
CA ASP A 110 9.20 -18.12 16.99
C ASP A 110 9.29 -16.66 16.51
N PRO A 111 9.27 -16.40 15.19
CA PRO A 111 9.27 -15.04 14.65
C PRO A 111 8.13 -14.22 15.26
N ILE A 112 8.47 -13.20 16.03
CA ILE A 112 7.48 -12.45 16.80
C ILE A 112 6.95 -11.33 15.91
N ALA A 113 5.63 -11.29 15.73
CA ALA A 113 4.96 -10.18 15.06
C ALA A 113 4.84 -8.95 15.96
N LEU A 114 4.47 -7.83 15.35
CA LEU A 114 4.14 -6.60 16.07
C LEU A 114 3.01 -6.84 17.07
N ASP A 115 3.21 -6.32 18.28
CA ASP A 115 2.23 -6.41 19.37
C ASP A 115 0.99 -5.57 19.01
N THR A 116 -0.14 -5.90 19.65
CA THR A 116 -1.39 -5.15 19.47
C THR A 116 -1.19 -3.66 19.79
N THR A 117 -0.42 -3.35 20.83
CA THR A 117 -0.11 -1.96 21.22
C THR A 117 0.67 -1.23 20.12
N GLU A 118 1.67 -1.89 19.52
CA GLU A 118 2.48 -1.33 18.44
C GLU A 118 1.63 -1.10 17.18
N ARG A 119 0.77 -2.06 16.81
CA ARG A 119 -0.15 -1.94 15.67
C ARG A 119 -1.15 -0.80 15.87
N LEU A 120 -1.73 -0.67 17.06
CA LEU A 120 -2.66 0.42 17.40
C LEU A 120 -1.97 1.78 17.30
N PHE A 121 -0.76 1.90 17.86
CA PHE A 121 0.02 3.13 17.75
C PHE A 121 0.33 3.50 16.29
N PHE A 122 0.72 2.55 15.45
CA PHE A 122 0.94 2.81 14.02
C PHE A 122 -0.35 3.19 13.30
N SER A 123 -1.48 2.57 13.65
CA SER A 123 -2.77 2.93 13.08
C SER A 123 -3.17 4.36 13.44
N GLU A 124 -2.87 4.81 14.66
CA GLU A 124 -3.10 6.19 15.12
C GLU A 124 -2.22 7.19 14.36
N ILE A 125 -0.93 6.87 14.18
CA ILE A 125 -0.01 7.67 13.35
C ILE A 125 -0.55 7.78 11.92
N VAL A 126 -0.94 6.67 11.30
CA VAL A 126 -1.46 6.67 9.92
C VAL A 126 -2.77 7.45 9.82
N PHE A 127 -3.64 7.35 10.84
CA PHE A 127 -4.88 8.12 10.92
C PHE A 127 -4.60 9.63 11.01
N LEU A 128 -3.67 10.03 11.87
CA LEU A 128 -3.23 11.41 12.02
C LEU A 128 -2.60 11.95 10.73
N LEU A 129 -1.71 11.18 10.09
CA LEU A 129 -1.11 11.57 8.81
C LEU A 129 -2.17 11.72 7.71
N LYS A 130 -3.12 10.79 7.60
CA LYS A 130 -4.23 10.89 6.64
C LYS A 130 -5.05 12.15 6.87
N THR A 131 -5.39 12.44 8.12
CA THR A 131 -6.17 13.63 8.50
C THR A 131 -5.43 14.89 8.11
N PHE A 132 -4.16 15.06 8.53
CA PHE A 132 -3.37 16.23 8.15
C PHE A 132 -3.18 16.35 6.66
N PHE A 133 -2.96 15.24 5.97
CA PHE A 133 -2.80 15.24 4.52
C PHE A 133 -4.06 15.70 3.79
N PHE A 134 -5.23 15.18 4.16
CA PHE A 134 -6.49 15.58 3.52
C PHE A 134 -6.88 17.02 3.87
N VAL A 135 -6.62 17.48 5.09
CA VAL A 135 -6.79 18.89 5.47
C VAL A 135 -5.84 19.77 4.66
N TYR A 136 -4.57 19.38 4.55
CA TYR A 136 -3.57 20.11 3.78
C TYR A 136 -3.97 20.22 2.30
N ILE A 137 -4.40 19.13 1.67
CA ILE A 137 -4.92 19.18 0.29
C ILE A 137 -6.13 20.10 0.20
N GLY A 138 -7.08 19.98 1.12
CA GLY A 138 -8.29 20.81 1.12
C GLY A 138 -7.99 22.30 1.18
N ILE A 139 -7.03 22.71 2.02
CA ILE A 139 -6.60 24.11 2.14
C ILE A 139 -5.73 24.54 0.94
N SER A 140 -4.92 23.63 0.39
CA SER A 140 -3.97 23.94 -0.70
C SER A 140 -4.62 24.03 -2.08
N ILE A 141 -5.84 23.53 -2.27
CA ILE A 141 -6.56 23.66 -3.53
C ILE A 141 -6.95 25.12 -3.77
N LYS A 142 -6.44 25.69 -4.87
CA LYS A 142 -6.85 27.02 -5.35
C LYS A 142 -8.22 26.94 -6.02
N LEU A 143 -9.29 27.17 -5.25
CA LEU A 143 -10.67 27.16 -5.75
C LEU A 143 -11.03 28.37 -6.63
N THR A 144 -10.14 29.37 -6.73
CA THR A 144 -10.34 30.56 -7.56
C THR A 144 -10.23 30.25 -9.06
N ASP A 145 -9.44 29.24 -9.42
CA ASP A 145 -9.21 28.88 -10.81
C ASP A 145 -10.17 27.78 -11.25
N LEU A 146 -11.36 28.20 -11.72
CA LEU A 146 -12.40 27.29 -12.23
C LEU A 146 -11.88 26.40 -13.36
N TRP A 147 -10.88 26.86 -14.13
CA TRP A 147 -10.29 26.08 -15.21
C TRP A 147 -9.55 24.85 -14.67
N LEU A 148 -8.76 24.99 -13.61
CA LEU A 148 -8.02 23.88 -13.00
C LEU A 148 -8.95 22.88 -12.30
N ILE A 149 -10.00 23.39 -11.63
CA ILE A 149 -11.01 22.55 -10.96
C ILE A 149 -11.78 21.71 -11.99
N SER A 150 -12.28 22.36 -13.05
CA SER A 150 -13.01 21.66 -14.11
C SER A 150 -12.13 20.64 -14.84
N LEU A 151 -10.86 20.97 -15.09
CA LEU A 151 -9.89 20.02 -15.64
C LEU A 151 -9.69 18.80 -14.73
N GLY A 152 -9.55 19.01 -13.42
CA GLY A 152 -9.43 17.92 -12.43
C GLY A 152 -10.67 17.03 -12.38
N LEU A 153 -11.87 17.60 -12.48
CA LEU A 153 -13.13 16.87 -12.56
C LEU A 153 -13.20 16.01 -13.84
N ILE A 154 -12.86 16.59 -14.99
CA ILE A 154 -12.83 15.90 -16.28
C ILE A 154 -11.84 14.73 -16.24
N LEU A 155 -10.64 14.95 -15.69
CA LEU A 155 -9.63 13.88 -15.55
C LEU A 155 -10.10 12.79 -14.60
N ALA A 156 -10.74 13.13 -13.48
CA ALA A 156 -11.30 12.16 -12.55
C ALA A 156 -12.38 11.29 -13.22
N PHE A 157 -13.28 11.90 -13.99
CA PHE A 157 -14.26 11.16 -14.80
C PHE A 157 -13.59 10.31 -15.89
N SER A 158 -12.59 10.84 -16.59
CA SER A 158 -11.84 10.09 -17.59
C SER A 158 -11.18 8.85 -16.99
N ILE A 159 -10.60 8.96 -15.80
CA ILE A 159 -10.00 7.84 -15.08
C ILE A 159 -11.06 6.76 -14.76
N LEU A 160 -12.25 7.17 -14.32
CA LEU A 160 -13.37 6.26 -14.06
C LEU A 160 -13.84 5.56 -15.35
N ILE A 161 -13.95 6.30 -16.46
CA ILE A 161 -14.33 5.75 -17.77
C ILE A 161 -13.30 4.72 -18.24
N VAL A 162 -12.00 5.03 -18.14
CA VAL A 162 -10.91 4.11 -18.51
C VAL A 162 -10.89 2.87 -17.60
N ARG A 163 -11.39 2.97 -16.37
CA ARG A 163 -11.43 1.82 -15.46
C ARG A 163 -12.40 0.74 -15.93
N ILE A 164 -13.55 1.12 -16.49
CA ILE A 164 -14.58 0.17 -16.95
C ILE A 164 -14.02 -0.88 -17.94
N PRO A 165 -13.36 -0.51 -19.06
CA PRO A 165 -12.76 -1.49 -19.96
C PRO A 165 -11.58 -2.22 -19.31
N ALA A 166 -10.79 -1.57 -18.45
CA ALA A 166 -9.69 -2.23 -17.74
C ALA A 166 -10.20 -3.40 -16.87
N VAL A 167 -11.30 -3.22 -16.15
CA VAL A 167 -11.93 -4.29 -15.37
C VAL A 167 -12.53 -5.36 -16.28
N ARG A 168 -13.15 -4.96 -17.39
CA ARG A 168 -13.72 -5.91 -18.37
C ARG A 168 -12.68 -6.82 -19.02
N LEU A 169 -11.44 -6.36 -19.14
CA LEU A 169 -10.32 -7.11 -19.73
C LEU A 169 -9.54 -7.92 -18.69
N SER A 170 -9.29 -7.36 -17.50
CA SER A 170 -8.43 -8.00 -16.49
C SER A 170 -9.15 -9.02 -15.61
N MET A 171 -10.48 -8.94 -15.46
CA MET A 171 -11.24 -9.80 -14.56
C MET A 171 -11.72 -11.09 -15.23
N LYS A 172 -11.67 -12.20 -14.47
CA LYS A 172 -12.23 -13.48 -14.89
C LYS A 172 -13.76 -13.38 -15.01
N ARG A 173 -14.33 -14.00 -16.05
CA ARG A 173 -15.78 -13.97 -16.33
C ARG A 173 -16.65 -14.67 -15.28
N SER A 174 -16.04 -15.48 -14.41
CA SER A 174 -16.70 -16.18 -13.31
C SER A 174 -17.09 -15.28 -12.13
N ILE A 175 -16.57 -14.06 -12.05
CA ILE A 175 -16.85 -13.13 -10.94
C ILE A 175 -18.31 -12.63 -11.05
N PRO A 176 -19.06 -12.53 -9.93
CA PRO A 176 -20.40 -11.96 -9.91
C PRO A 176 -20.44 -10.54 -10.49
N ILE A 177 -21.54 -10.22 -11.17
CA ILE A 177 -21.74 -8.90 -11.82
C ILE A 177 -21.68 -7.75 -10.79
N LYS A 178 -22.22 -7.97 -9.58
CA LYS A 178 -22.21 -6.98 -8.49
C LYS A 178 -20.77 -6.64 -8.07
N ASP A 179 -19.92 -7.66 -7.90
CA ASP A 179 -18.52 -7.48 -7.51
C ASP A 179 -17.70 -6.80 -8.62
N ALA A 180 -17.91 -7.21 -9.88
CA ALA A 180 -17.29 -6.54 -11.03
C ALA A 180 -17.68 -5.05 -11.10
N SER A 181 -18.92 -4.71 -10.76
CA SER A 181 -19.42 -3.33 -10.73
C SER A 181 -18.74 -2.51 -9.63
N PHE A 182 -18.57 -3.07 -8.42
CA PHE A 182 -17.81 -2.40 -7.37
C PHE A 182 -16.33 -2.20 -7.74
N ILE A 183 -15.68 -3.22 -8.32
CA ILE A 183 -14.28 -3.13 -8.76
C ILE A 183 -14.08 -2.05 -9.85
N ALA A 184 -15.07 -1.85 -10.71
CA ALA A 184 -15.06 -0.83 -11.75
C ALA A 184 -15.19 0.60 -11.20
N VAL A 185 -15.91 0.78 -10.10
CA VAL A 185 -16.11 2.08 -9.47
C VAL A 185 -14.98 2.43 -8.49
N MET A 186 -14.33 1.44 -7.87
CA MET A 186 -13.26 1.65 -6.90
C MET A 186 -11.97 2.16 -7.54
N VAL A 187 -11.90 3.48 -7.77
CA VAL A 187 -10.70 4.19 -8.22
C VAL A 187 -10.42 5.46 -7.40
N PRO A 188 -10.39 5.37 -6.06
CA PRO A 188 -9.97 6.51 -5.26
C PRO A 188 -8.48 6.76 -5.52
N LYS A 189 -8.10 7.97 -5.94
CA LYS A 189 -6.69 8.35 -5.99
C LYS A 189 -6.23 8.68 -4.57
N GLY A 190 -5.16 8.00 -4.13
CA GLY A 190 -4.67 8.08 -2.76
C GLY A 190 -3.61 9.15 -2.53
N LEU A 191 -3.04 9.13 -1.33
CA LEU A 191 -2.05 10.09 -0.85
C LEU A 191 -0.80 10.14 -1.75
N ALA A 192 -0.35 8.99 -2.25
CA ALA A 192 0.84 8.89 -3.07
C ALA A 192 0.79 9.80 -4.32
N ALA A 193 -0.37 9.89 -4.98
CA ALA A 193 -0.51 10.72 -6.19
C ALA A 193 -0.29 12.20 -5.89
N ALA A 194 -0.83 12.69 -4.78
CA ALA A 194 -0.67 14.09 -4.39
C ALA A 194 0.73 14.40 -3.87
N VAL A 195 1.39 13.48 -3.14
CA VAL A 195 2.81 13.65 -2.77
C VAL A 195 3.70 13.72 -4.02
N LEU A 196 3.51 12.83 -5.00
CA LEU A 196 4.28 12.83 -6.24
C LEU A 196 4.05 14.11 -7.07
N ALA A 197 2.86 14.70 -7.00
CA ALA A 197 2.57 15.95 -7.69
C ALA A 197 3.29 17.18 -7.10
N CYS A 198 3.78 17.09 -5.86
CA CYS A 198 4.62 18.12 -5.26
C CYS A 198 6.05 18.11 -5.81
N ILE A 199 6.55 16.95 -6.25
CA ILE A 199 7.96 16.80 -6.66
C ILE A 199 8.32 17.76 -7.82
N PRO A 200 7.55 17.87 -8.92
CA PRO A 200 7.89 18.82 -9.98
C PRO A 200 7.97 20.27 -9.51
N LEU A 201 7.12 20.67 -8.56
CA LEU A 201 7.14 22.01 -7.98
C LEU A 201 8.38 22.22 -7.09
N GLN A 202 8.75 21.22 -6.30
CA GLN A 202 9.93 21.24 -5.43
C GLN A 202 11.24 21.28 -6.22
N GLU A 203 11.30 20.57 -7.34
CA GLU A 203 12.42 20.56 -8.29
C GLU A 203 12.47 21.81 -9.18
N GLY A 204 11.55 22.78 -9.00
CA GLY A 204 11.53 24.03 -9.77
C GLY A 204 11.14 23.86 -11.24
N ILE A 205 10.48 22.75 -11.60
CA ILE A 205 10.05 22.49 -12.98
C ILE A 205 8.95 23.47 -13.37
N ALA A 206 9.07 24.05 -14.56
CA ALA A 206 8.06 24.95 -15.11
C ALA A 206 6.68 24.27 -15.13
N LYS A 207 5.65 25.02 -14.69
CA LYS A 207 4.26 24.52 -14.53
C LYS A 207 4.10 23.42 -13.46
N GLY A 208 5.07 23.20 -12.57
CA GLY A 208 4.92 22.28 -11.42
C GLY A 208 3.70 22.62 -10.55
N GLU A 209 3.40 23.90 -10.39
CA GLU A 209 2.21 24.38 -9.67
C GLU A 209 0.90 23.92 -10.35
N LEU A 210 0.84 23.96 -11.69
CA LEU A 210 -0.32 23.48 -12.44
C LEU A 210 -0.52 21.97 -12.22
N ILE A 211 0.56 21.19 -12.28
CA ILE A 211 0.51 19.74 -12.05
C ILE A 211 0.00 19.44 -10.63
N GLN A 212 0.50 20.18 -9.64
CA GLN A 212 0.08 20.04 -8.25
C GLN A 212 -1.41 20.32 -8.07
N HIS A 213 -1.89 21.49 -8.50
CA HIS A 213 -3.30 21.89 -8.32
C HIS A 213 -4.27 20.96 -9.05
N VAL A 214 -3.94 20.56 -10.28
CA VAL A 214 -4.76 19.62 -11.04
C VAL A 214 -4.80 18.27 -10.33
N THR A 215 -3.67 17.78 -9.82
CA THR A 215 -3.62 16.49 -9.12
C THR A 215 -4.41 16.53 -7.81
N TYR A 216 -4.33 17.63 -7.05
CA TYR A 216 -5.13 17.81 -5.84
C TYR A 216 -6.63 17.79 -6.15
N ALA A 217 -7.06 18.48 -7.21
CA ALA A 217 -8.45 18.43 -7.68
C ALA A 217 -8.85 17.01 -8.09
N VAL A 218 -8.00 16.28 -8.84
CA VAL A 218 -8.25 14.88 -9.21
C VAL A 218 -8.39 13.98 -7.99
N VAL A 219 -7.52 14.12 -6.97
CA VAL A 219 -7.60 13.35 -5.72
C VAL A 219 -8.93 13.60 -5.04
N MET A 220 -9.29 14.87 -4.83
CA MET A 220 -10.56 15.26 -4.20
C MET A 220 -11.77 14.68 -4.96
N PHE A 221 -11.87 14.95 -6.26
CA PHE A 221 -13.00 14.48 -7.07
C PHE A 221 -13.05 12.97 -7.18
N SER A 222 -11.91 12.28 -7.31
CA SER A 222 -11.90 10.82 -7.39
C SER A 222 -12.43 10.16 -6.12
N ILE A 223 -12.12 10.71 -4.94
CA ILE A 223 -12.61 10.20 -3.64
C ILE A 223 -14.10 10.45 -3.49
N ILE A 224 -14.56 11.66 -3.83
CA ILE A 224 -15.98 12.03 -3.78
C ILE A 224 -16.79 11.17 -4.76
N LEU A 225 -16.35 11.07 -6.02
CA LEU A 225 -17.00 10.27 -7.05
C LEU A 225 -17.00 8.79 -6.68
N THR A 226 -15.88 8.23 -6.21
CA THR A 226 -15.85 6.82 -5.79
C THR A 226 -16.83 6.57 -4.65
N SER A 227 -16.83 7.41 -3.61
CA SER A 227 -17.76 7.28 -2.47
C SER A 227 -19.23 7.35 -2.91
N LEU A 228 -19.55 8.31 -3.79
CA LEU A 228 -20.90 8.49 -4.34
C LEU A 228 -21.33 7.30 -5.19
N PHE A 229 -20.48 6.85 -6.11
CA PHE A 229 -20.81 5.77 -7.04
C PHE A 229 -20.88 4.41 -6.33
N VAL A 230 -20.06 4.14 -5.31
CA VAL A 230 -20.19 2.92 -4.50
C VAL A 230 -21.57 2.87 -3.85
N PHE A 231 -22.04 4.00 -3.29
CA PHE A 231 -23.38 4.10 -2.72
C PHE A 231 -24.49 3.95 -3.79
N LEU A 232 -24.36 4.62 -4.94
CA LEU A 232 -25.33 4.52 -6.02
C LEU A 232 -25.41 3.12 -6.64
N VAL A 233 -24.28 2.41 -6.78
CA VAL A 233 -24.25 1.03 -7.29
C VAL A 233 -24.90 0.05 -6.31
N ASP A 234 -24.82 0.29 -5.00
CA ASP A 234 -25.52 -0.57 -4.03
C ASP A 234 -27.03 -0.31 -3.97
N LYS A 235 -27.48 0.94 -4.13
CA LYS A 235 -28.86 1.36 -3.82
C LYS A 235 -29.75 1.76 -5.00
N THR A 236 -29.21 2.09 -6.19
CA THR A 236 -29.97 2.83 -7.22
C THR A 236 -29.87 2.26 -8.65
N MET A 237 -30.45 2.99 -9.62
CA MET A 237 -30.51 2.62 -11.05
C MET A 237 -29.15 2.46 -11.73
N LEU A 238 -28.06 3.03 -11.20
CA LEU A 238 -26.71 2.78 -11.73
C LEU A 238 -26.32 1.30 -11.62
N ALA A 239 -26.89 0.55 -10.68
CA ALA A 239 -26.73 -0.90 -10.61
C ALA A 239 -27.17 -1.58 -11.92
N LYS A 240 -28.27 -1.12 -12.54
CA LYS A 240 -28.78 -1.68 -13.80
C LYS A 240 -27.88 -1.32 -14.99
N LEU A 241 -27.37 -0.09 -15.03
CA LEU A 241 -26.43 0.35 -16.08
C LEU A 241 -25.12 -0.45 -16.00
N TYR A 242 -24.54 -0.57 -14.80
CA TYR A 242 -23.33 -1.34 -14.58
C TYR A 242 -23.57 -2.84 -14.81
N ALA A 243 -24.72 -3.38 -14.40
CA ALA A 243 -25.08 -4.78 -14.70
C ALA A 243 -25.20 -5.04 -16.21
N TRP A 244 -25.70 -4.06 -16.98
CA TRP A 244 -25.74 -4.15 -18.43
C TRP A 244 -24.34 -4.11 -19.05
N ILE A 245 -23.48 -3.18 -18.61
CA ILE A 245 -22.08 -3.05 -19.04
C ILE A 245 -21.28 -4.34 -18.74
N PHE A 246 -21.54 -4.96 -17.59
CA PHE A 246 -20.87 -6.18 -17.11
C PHE A 246 -21.68 -7.46 -17.32
N SER A 247 -22.69 -7.44 -18.20
CA SER A 247 -23.53 -8.61 -18.53
C SER A 247 -22.76 -9.85 -19.05
N CYS A 248 -21.52 -9.66 -19.49
CA CYS A 248 -20.62 -10.76 -19.87
C CYS A 248 -20.03 -11.54 -18.68
N PHE A 249 -20.20 -11.07 -17.45
CA PHE A 249 -19.73 -11.69 -16.21
C PHE A 249 -20.83 -12.53 -15.55
N GLY A 250 -20.45 -13.42 -14.62
CA GLY A 250 -21.39 -14.31 -13.92
C GLY A 250 -21.76 -15.58 -14.68
N LYS A 251 -21.02 -15.93 -15.74
CA LYS A 251 -21.16 -17.25 -16.38
C LYS A 251 -20.40 -18.27 -15.53
N CYS A 252 -21.14 -19.10 -14.80
CA CYS A 252 -20.55 -20.21 -14.05
C CYS A 252 -19.86 -21.17 -15.04
N PRO A 253 -18.61 -21.58 -14.82
CA PRO A 253 -18.09 -22.78 -15.46
C PRO A 253 -18.99 -23.97 -15.06
N PRO A 254 -19.29 -24.92 -15.97
CA PRO A 254 -20.14 -26.07 -15.66
C PRO A 254 -19.66 -26.94 -14.49
N ASP A 255 -18.42 -26.75 -14.01
CA ASP A 255 -17.78 -27.59 -12.97
C ASP A 255 -17.49 -26.87 -11.63
N ALA A 256 -18.15 -25.75 -11.33
CA ALA A 256 -17.99 -25.11 -10.03
C ALA A 256 -18.78 -25.86 -8.95
N VAL A 257 -18.09 -26.75 -8.23
CA VAL A 257 -18.56 -27.35 -6.97
C VAL A 257 -18.97 -26.20 -6.03
N GLU A 258 -20.23 -26.18 -5.61
CA GLU A 258 -20.71 -25.27 -4.59
C GLU A 258 -19.80 -25.39 -3.35
N PRO A 259 -19.31 -24.29 -2.76
CA PRO A 259 -18.60 -24.38 -1.50
C PRO A 259 -19.59 -24.93 -0.47
N GLU A 260 -19.26 -26.13 0.02
CA GLU A 260 -19.97 -26.84 1.08
C GLU A 260 -20.32 -25.84 2.19
N SER A 261 -21.62 -25.63 2.39
CA SER A 261 -22.12 -24.80 3.48
C SER A 261 -21.46 -25.31 4.77
N ILE A 262 -20.63 -24.48 5.40
CA ILE A 262 -20.13 -24.75 6.75
C ILE A 262 -21.38 -24.86 7.63
N GLN A 263 -21.84 -26.08 7.85
CA GLN A 263 -22.83 -26.39 8.86
C GLN A 263 -22.18 -26.03 10.18
N VAL A 264 -22.59 -24.91 10.75
CA VAL A 264 -22.33 -24.60 12.15
C VAL A 264 -23.07 -25.68 12.95
N THR A 265 -22.38 -26.77 13.24
CA THR A 265 -22.87 -27.78 14.16
C THR A 265 -22.92 -27.13 15.53
N GLY A 266 -24.12 -26.69 15.92
CA GLY A 266 -24.43 -26.43 17.31
C GLY A 266 -24.34 -27.74 18.07
N GLN A 267 -23.15 -28.04 18.60
CA GLN A 267 -23.02 -28.97 19.71
C GLN A 267 -23.07 -28.17 21.00
N LEU A 268 -24.26 -28.28 21.58
CA LEU A 268 -24.61 -28.08 22.97
C LEU A 268 -23.47 -28.48 23.91
N PHE A 269 -23.01 -27.53 24.71
CA PHE A 269 -22.44 -27.84 26.02
C PHE A 269 -23.63 -28.15 26.94
N GLU A 270 -23.81 -29.43 27.26
CA GLU A 270 -24.32 -29.85 28.57
C GLU A 270 -23.18 -29.81 29.59
#